data_AF-A0A172U283-F1
#
_entry.id   AF-A0A172U283-F1
#
_cell.length_a   1.000
_cell.length_b   1.000
_cell.length_c   1.000
_cell.angle_alpha   90.00
_cell.angle_beta   90.00
_cell.angle_gamma   90.00
#
_symmetry.space_group_name_H-M   'P 1'
#
loop_
_entity.id
_entity.type
_entity.pdbx_description
1 polymer ?
#
loop_
_entity_poly.entity_id
_entity_poly.type
_entity_poly.pdbx_seq_one_letter_code
_entity_poly.pdbx_strand_id
1 'polypeptide(L)'
;MIVNTLGLRHYKFKKPHIYDPVILITEPENTFDKKAVAVHNRQGEKMGYIAKEGKANEKVFKKLKQGLLIAEVIEVYDNRLVVAINFR
;
A
#
# COMPACT_ATOMS: atom_id res chain seq x y z
N MET A 1 -5.54 -6.78 -8.55
CA MET A 1 -6.45 -5.75 -7.98
C MET A 1 -5.71 -4.43 -7.97
N ILE A 2 -6.36 -3.34 -8.35
CA ILE A 2 -5.74 -2.01 -8.35
C ILE A 2 -6.24 -1.23 -7.15
N VAL A 3 -5.33 -0.58 -6.41
CA VAL A 3 -5.67 0.24 -5.25
C VAL A 3 -4.93 1.57 -5.26
N ASN A 4 -5.56 2.60 -4.69
CA ASN A 4 -4.91 3.87 -4.43
C ASN A 4 -4.15 3.83 -3.10
N THR A 5 -2.97 4.44 -3.11
CA THR A 5 -2.14 4.69 -1.92
C THR A 5 -2.12 6.19 -1.66
N LEU A 6 -2.45 6.59 -0.44
CA LEU A 6 -2.56 7.98 -0.02
C LEU A 6 -1.55 8.29 1.09
N GLY A 7 -1.34 9.58 1.33
CA GLY A 7 -0.50 10.07 2.43
C GLY A 7 0.97 10.23 2.09
N LEU A 8 1.34 10.19 0.80
CA LEU A 8 2.72 10.33 0.32
C LEU A 8 3.44 11.55 0.91
N ARG A 9 2.75 12.70 0.98
CA ARG A 9 3.29 13.96 1.50
C ARG A 9 3.77 13.92 2.96
N HIS A 10 3.37 12.91 3.72
CA HIS A 10 3.73 12.78 5.14
C HIS A 10 5.04 12.03 5.36
N TYR A 11 5.63 11.47 4.30
CA TYR A 11 6.82 10.63 4.40
C TYR A 11 7.93 11.12 3.47
N LYS A 12 9.17 10.85 3.86
CA LYS A 12 10.35 11.08 3.03
C LYS A 12 10.82 9.73 2.50
N PHE A 13 10.80 9.58 1.18
CA PHE A 13 11.25 8.39 0.47
C PHE A 13 11.74 8.80 -0.93
N LYS A 14 12.57 7.96 -1.55
CA LYS A 14 12.93 8.16 -2.96
C LYS A 14 11.69 7.93 -3.83
N LYS A 15 11.35 8.90 -4.71
CA LYS A 15 10.18 8.79 -5.60
C LYS A 15 10.23 7.43 -6.35
N PRO A 16 9.19 6.60 -6.24
CA PRO A 16 9.17 5.29 -6.89
C PRO A 16 8.98 5.43 -8.40
N HIS A 17 9.39 4.40 -9.13
CA HIS A 17 9.15 4.22 -10.55
C HIS A 17 8.00 3.25 -10.79
N ILE A 18 7.46 3.27 -12.00
CA ILE A 18 6.49 2.25 -12.45
C ILE A 18 7.19 0.88 -12.43
N TYR A 19 6.47 -0.13 -11.97
CA TYR A 19 6.90 -1.50 -11.71
C TYR A 19 7.85 -1.69 -10.53
N ASP A 20 8.15 -0.63 -9.76
CA ASP A 20 8.82 -0.82 -8.47
C ASP A 20 7.93 -1.67 -7.56
N PRO A 21 8.45 -2.78 -7.00
CA PRO A 21 7.67 -3.59 -6.08
C PRO A 21 7.56 -2.90 -4.73
N VAL A 22 6.44 -3.15 -4.08
CA VAL A 22 6.12 -2.59 -2.79
C VAL A 22 5.77 -3.70 -1.81
N ILE A 23 6.08 -3.46 -0.54
CA ILE A 23 5.80 -4.34 0.57
C ILE A 23 4.54 -3.80 1.26
N LEU A 24 3.56 -4.67 1.47
CA LEU A 24 2.33 -4.32 2.17
C LEU A 24 2.39 -4.86 3.60
N ILE A 25 2.12 -4.00 4.59
CA ILE A 25 2.19 -4.35 6.01
C ILE A 25 0.89 -3.93 6.68
N THR A 26 0.26 -4.84 7.42
CA THR A 26 -0.92 -4.50 8.24
C THR A 26 -0.49 -3.81 9.52
N GLU A 27 -1.14 -2.71 9.88
CA GLU A 27 -0.88 -1.97 11.14
C GLU A 27 -2.15 -1.97 12.01
N PRO A 28 -2.45 -3.07 12.74
CA PRO A 28 -3.67 -3.15 13.54
C PRO A 28 -3.68 -2.19 14.75
N GLU A 29 -2.49 -1.73 15.16
CA GLU A 29 -2.28 -0.73 16.22
C GLU A 29 -2.55 0.71 15.74
N ASN A 30 -2.86 0.91 14.45
CA ASN A 30 -3.15 2.24 13.93
C ASN A 30 -4.40 2.83 14.61
N THR A 31 -4.24 4.02 15.18
CA THR A 31 -5.26 4.68 16.00
C THR A 31 -6.49 5.14 15.21
N PHE A 32 -6.38 5.31 13.90
CA PHE A 32 -7.45 5.80 13.03
C PHE A 32 -8.16 4.68 12.26
N ASP A 33 -7.45 3.59 11.95
CA ASP A 33 -8.00 2.46 11.21
C ASP A 33 -7.32 1.14 11.61
N LYS A 34 -8.04 0.28 12.34
CA LYS A 34 -7.59 -1.07 12.72
C LYS A 34 -7.36 -2.00 11.52
N LYS A 35 -7.81 -1.62 10.32
CA LYS A 35 -7.57 -2.35 9.07
C LYS A 35 -6.53 -1.65 8.18
N ALA A 36 -5.74 -0.72 8.73
CA ALA A 36 -4.72 0.00 7.98
C ALA A 36 -3.72 -0.98 7.33
N VAL A 37 -3.44 -0.72 6.05
CA VAL A 37 -2.40 -1.41 5.28
C VAL A 37 -1.41 -0.37 4.79
N ALA A 38 -0.23 -0.36 5.40
CA ALA A 38 0.88 0.50 5.02
C ALA A 38 1.57 -0.05 3.77
N VAL A 39 2.07 0.86 2.94
CA VAL A 39 2.82 0.55 1.72
C VAL A 39 4.26 1.01 1.91
N HIS A 40 5.21 0.10 1.74
CA HIS A 40 6.64 0.34 1.90
C HIS A 40 7.39 0.03 0.60
N ASN A 41 8.49 0.73 0.34
CA ASN A 41 9.40 0.35 -0.75
C ASN A 41 10.36 -0.78 -0.32
N ARG A 42 11.24 -1.22 -1.22
CA ARG A 42 12.24 -2.26 -0.94
C ARG A 42 13.24 -1.89 0.16
N GLN A 43 13.43 -0.59 0.42
CA GLN A 43 14.30 -0.08 1.49
C GLN A 43 13.59 -0.05 2.85
N GLY A 44 12.31 -0.43 2.91
CA GLY A 44 11.50 -0.39 4.13
C GLY A 44 10.91 0.99 4.43
N GLU A 45 11.11 1.98 3.56
CA GLU A 45 10.57 3.33 3.76
C GLU A 45 9.06 3.32 3.51
N LYS A 46 8.30 3.90 4.44
CA LYS A 46 6.84 4.02 4.34
C LYS A 46 6.49 5.08 3.30
N MET A 47 5.68 4.70 2.32
CA MET A 47 5.22 5.58 1.23
C MET A 47 3.79 6.06 1.44
N GLY A 48 3.04 5.42 2.33
CA GLY A 48 1.66 5.77 2.62
C GLY A 48 0.82 4.59 3.06
N TYR A 49 -0.48 4.70 2.87
CA TYR A 49 -1.46 3.66 3.17
C TYR A 49 -2.36 3.40 1.98
N ILE A 50 -2.80 2.15 1.83
CA ILE A 50 -3.91 1.83 0.92
C ILE A 50 -5.15 2.60 1.40
N ALA A 51 -5.77 3.33 0.48
CA ALA A 51 -6.96 4.12 0.75
C ALA A 51 -8.04 3.27 1.42
N LYS A 52 -8.59 3.77 2.53
CA LYS A 52 -9.64 3.11 3.32
C LYS A 52 -10.95 2.94 2.53
N GLU A 53 -11.17 3.77 1.52
CA GLU A 53 -12.42 3.84 0.79
C GLU A 53 -12.75 2.53 0.04
N GLY A 54 -13.98 2.05 0.24
CA GLY A 54 -14.52 0.88 -0.43
C GLY A 54 -14.06 -0.47 0.15
N LYS A 55 -14.43 -1.55 -0.55
CA LYS A 55 -14.16 -2.94 -0.11
C LYS A 55 -12.72 -3.41 -0.42
N ALA A 56 -11.94 -2.60 -1.14
CA ALA A 56 -10.62 -2.98 -1.62
C ALA A 56 -9.61 -3.13 -0.47
N ASN A 57 -9.48 -2.13 0.41
CA ASN A 57 -8.60 -2.20 1.57
C ASN A 57 -8.94 -3.41 2.46
N GLU A 58 -10.21 -3.62 2.79
CA GLU A 58 -10.61 -4.77 3.61
C GLU A 58 -10.24 -6.11 2.96
N LYS A 59 -10.41 -6.24 1.65
CA LYS A 59 -10.03 -7.45 0.92
C LYS A 59 -8.51 -7.66 0.95
N VAL A 60 -7.73 -6.60 0.75
CA VAL A 60 -6.26 -6.66 0.84
C VAL A 60 -5.82 -7.03 2.26
N PHE A 61 -6.36 -6.38 3.29
CA PHE A 61 -6.06 -6.67 4.69
C PHE A 61 -6.33 -8.13 5.06
N LYS A 62 -7.51 -8.66 4.68
CA LYS A 62 -7.85 -10.08 4.91
C LYS A 62 -6.89 -11.01 4.17
N LYS A 63 -6.52 -10.67 2.94
CA LYS A 63 -5.62 -11.49 2.12
C LYS A 63 -4.17 -11.48 2.63
N LEU A 64 -3.68 -10.34 3.12
CA LEU A 64 -2.37 -10.23 3.78
C LEU A 64 -2.25 -11.15 5.00
N LYS A 65 -3.33 -11.29 5.78
CA LYS A 65 -3.35 -12.23 6.91
C LYS A 65 -3.30 -13.70 6.50
N GLN A 66 -3.62 -14.01 5.24
CA GLN A 66 -3.65 -15.37 4.71
C GLN A 66 -2.33 -15.77 4.03
N GLY A 67 -1.45 -14.82 3.71
CA GLY A 67 -0.18 -15.11 3.05
C GLY A 67 0.46 -13.91 2.37
N LEU A 68 1.52 -14.17 1.61
CA LEU A 68 2.28 -13.16 0.89
C LEU A 68 1.49 -12.64 -0.31
N LEU A 69 1.38 -11.31 -0.43
CA LEU A 69 0.86 -10.65 -1.62
C LEU A 69 2.00 -10.01 -2.41
N ILE A 70 1.96 -10.17 -3.73
CA ILE A 70 2.86 -9.46 -4.63
C ILE A 70 2.20 -8.15 -4.99
N ALA A 71 2.91 -7.04 -4.80
CA ALA A 71 2.41 -5.72 -5.12
C ALA A 71 3.47 -4.88 -5.83
N GLU A 72 3.05 -4.09 -6.81
CA GLU A 72 3.90 -3.21 -7.60
C GLU A 72 3.22 -1.89 -7.93
N VAL A 73 4.01 -0.84 -8.09
CA VAL A 73 3.54 0.46 -8.54
C VAL A 73 3.18 0.38 -10.02
N ILE A 74 1.99 0.84 -10.39
CA ILE A 74 1.58 0.94 -11.81
C ILE A 74 1.41 2.38 -12.28
N GLU A 75 1.15 3.32 -11.36
CA GLU A 75 1.14 4.76 -11.68
C GLU A 75 1.64 5.59 -10.50
N VAL A 76 2.30 6.71 -10.80
CA VAL A 76 2.86 7.64 -9.81
C VAL A 76 2.32 9.04 -10.08
N TYR A 77 1.64 9.61 -9.10
CA TYR A 77 1.17 11.00 -9.10
C TYR A 77 1.82 11.76 -7.94
N ASP A 78 1.71 13.08 -7.92
CA ASP A 78 2.35 13.91 -6.89
C ASP A 78 1.84 13.63 -5.47
N ASN A 79 0.58 13.19 -5.31
CA ASN A 79 -0.05 12.95 -4.01
C ASN A 79 -0.57 11.51 -3.80
N ARG A 80 -0.46 10.64 -4.80
CA ARG A 80 -0.93 9.25 -4.73
C ARG A 80 -0.05 8.29 -5.53
N LEU A 81 0.00 7.03 -5.10
CA LEU A 81 0.50 5.91 -5.90
C LEU A 81 -0.66 5.00 -6.24
N VAL A 82 -0.66 4.45 -7.45
CA VAL A 82 -1.56 3.36 -7.83
C VAL A 82 -0.77 2.07 -7.79
N VAL A 83 -1.26 1.10 -7.03
CA VAL A 83 -0.57 -0.17 -6.78
C VAL A 83 -1.43 -1.32 -7.30
N ALA A 84 -0.81 -2.19 -8.10
CA ALA A 84 -1.40 -3.46 -8.49
C ALA A 84 -1.01 -4.55 -7.47
N ILE A 85 -2.01 -5.28 -6.98
CA ILE A 85 -1.87 -6.36 -6.00
C ILE A 85 -2.34 -7.66 -6.63
N ASN A 86 -1.48 -8.67 -6.64
CA ASN A 86 -1.77 -10.00 -7.14
C ASN A 86 -1.99 -10.96 -5.97
N PHE A 87 -3.19 -11.55 -5.89
CA PHE A 87 -3.53 -12.60 -4.95
C PHE A 87 -3.13 -13.92 -5.61
N ARG A 88 -1.94 -14.43 -5.28
CA ARG A 88 -1.60 -15.82 -5.60
C ARG A 88 -2.25 -16.76 -4.60
#